data_AF-A0A6A4NRM8-F1
#
_entry.id   AF-A0A6A4NRM8-F1
#
_cell.length_a   1.000
_cell.length_b   1.000
_cell.length_c   1.000
_cell.angle_alpha   90.00
_cell.angle_beta   90.00
_cell.angle_gamma   90.00
#
_symmetry.space_group_name_H-M   'P 1'
#
loop_
_entity.id
_entity.type
_entity.pdbx_description
1 polymer ?
#
loop_
_entity_poly.entity_id
_entity_poly.type
_entity_poly.pdbx_seq_one_letter_code
_entity_poly.pdbx_strand_id
1 'polypeptide(L)'
;MAYSSSFHASTFVLAIILIFTLCCMPCSGLGTDAKMVIDSPLLTERLGINRTIIVDINGKGDFKSVQAAIDSIPEGNSNWVIVHVRKGIYREKVHIPKTKPYIFMRGNGKGKTAIVWSQSSEDNVASATFKAEAKDFIAFGISFKNEAPTGVAYTSQNQSVAAFVAADKIAFYHCAFYSTHNTLFDYKGRHYYESCYIQGSIDFIFGRGRSIFYGCEMFVIADERVTIHGSITAQHREKEHEISGFIFIKGKVYGIGGVHLGRAKGPFSRVIFAMTYLSKTIVPEGWTNWSYDGSTQNVLMGEYKTHGPGGTVEGRVPWSRQLTGQEVAPYLSIDYIDGKNWLPAYWQ
;
A
#
# COMPACT_ATOMS: atom_id res chain seq x y z
N MET A 1 26.04 70.37 -20.88
CA MET A 1 27.20 70.46 -21.79
C MET A 1 28.19 69.39 -21.29
N ALA A 2 28.41 68.26 -21.94
CA ALA A 2 28.79 67.96 -23.33
C ALA A 2 30.30 67.60 -23.42
N TYR A 3 30.56 66.32 -23.69
CA TYR A 3 31.74 65.71 -24.36
C TYR A 3 33.17 65.81 -23.78
N SER A 4 33.62 64.64 -23.29
CA SER A 4 34.85 63.88 -23.66
C SER A 4 36.18 64.57 -24.00
N SER A 5 37.27 64.01 -23.46
CA SER A 5 38.37 63.46 -24.28
C SER A 5 39.28 62.54 -23.46
N SER A 6 39.84 61.52 -24.11
CA SER A 6 40.80 60.54 -23.56
C SER A 6 42.19 60.74 -24.17
N PHE A 7 43.26 60.37 -23.45
CA PHE A 7 44.57 60.10 -24.07
C PHE A 7 45.39 59.05 -23.28
N HIS A 8 46.20 58.27 -23.99
CA HIS A 8 47.02 57.17 -23.47
C HIS A 8 48.40 57.62 -22.95
N ALA A 9 48.97 56.85 -22.03
CA ALA A 9 50.38 56.41 -22.08
C ALA A 9 50.57 55.12 -21.26
N SER A 10 51.36 54.17 -21.77
CA SER A 10 51.62 52.87 -21.15
C SER A 10 53.09 52.70 -20.79
N THR A 11 53.40 52.13 -19.62
CA THR A 11 54.74 51.58 -19.31
C THR A 11 54.65 50.32 -18.45
N PHE A 12 55.22 49.21 -18.94
CA PHE A 12 55.65 48.05 -18.16
C PHE A 12 57.02 48.38 -17.47
N VAL A 13 57.65 47.58 -16.60
CA VAL A 13 57.53 46.17 -16.20
C VAL A 13 57.89 46.07 -14.70
N LEU A 14 57.23 45.22 -13.87
CA LEU A 14 57.91 44.28 -12.95
C LEU A 14 56.93 43.35 -12.20
N ALA A 15 57.31 42.07 -12.10
CA ALA A 15 56.52 41.02 -11.48
C ALA A 15 56.90 40.81 -10.00
N ILE A 16 55.91 40.55 -9.15
CA ILE A 16 56.09 40.00 -7.81
C ILE A 16 55.22 38.75 -7.70
N ILE A 17 55.86 37.59 -7.56
CA ILE A 17 55.19 36.33 -7.25
C ILE A 17 55.09 36.24 -5.73
N LEU A 18 53.86 36.14 -5.22
CA LEU A 18 53.59 35.87 -3.80
C LEU A 18 52.60 34.71 -3.70
N ILE A 19 53.10 33.60 -3.18
CA ILE A 19 52.35 32.34 -3.04
C ILE A 19 51.40 32.47 -1.85
N PHE A 20 50.10 32.37 -2.10
CA PHE A 20 49.10 32.12 -1.06
C PHE A 20 48.42 30.77 -1.33
N THR A 21 48.72 29.79 -0.48
CA THR A 21 48.03 28.51 -0.42
C THR A 21 46.59 28.71 0.04
N LEU A 22 45.65 28.67 -0.90
CA LEU A 22 44.22 28.64 -0.57
C LEU A 22 43.86 27.25 -0.02
N CYS A 23 43.37 27.18 1.22
CA CYS A 23 42.74 25.97 1.73
C CYS A 23 41.47 25.67 0.94
N CYS A 24 41.54 24.72 0.00
CA CYS A 24 40.37 24.11 -0.61
C CYS A 24 39.62 23.27 0.44
N MET A 25 38.76 23.89 1.25
CA MET A 25 37.63 23.17 1.83
C MET A 25 36.63 22.89 0.69
N PRO A 26 36.34 21.61 0.36
CA PRO A 26 35.21 21.33 -0.50
C PRO A 26 33.95 21.71 0.26
N CYS A 27 33.25 22.74 -0.22
CA CYS A 27 31.88 22.98 0.20
C CYS A 27 31.07 21.77 -0.24
N SER A 28 30.75 20.88 0.69
CA SER A 28 29.87 19.72 0.49
C SER A 28 28.45 20.21 0.28
N GLY A 29 28.18 20.70 -0.94
CA GLY A 29 26.85 21.02 -1.41
C GLY A 29 25.94 19.82 -1.25
N LEU A 30 24.69 20.08 -0.85
CA LEU A 30 23.69 19.04 -0.61
C LEU A 30 23.62 18.11 -1.83
N GLY A 31 24.04 16.85 -1.64
CA GLY A 31 23.65 15.79 -2.53
C GLY A 31 22.13 15.72 -2.52
N THR A 32 21.51 15.86 -3.70
CA THR A 32 20.10 15.52 -3.85
C THR A 32 19.96 14.04 -3.55
N ASP A 33 19.42 13.69 -2.37
CA ASP A 33 19.10 12.30 -2.03
C ASP A 33 18.25 11.72 -3.15
N ALA A 34 18.88 10.86 -3.97
CA ALA A 34 18.19 10.15 -5.03
C ALA A 34 17.15 9.26 -4.35
N LYS A 35 15.88 9.64 -4.46
CA LYS A 35 14.76 8.95 -3.81
C LYS A 35 14.88 7.45 -4.12
N MET A 36 15.17 6.66 -3.09
CA MET A 36 15.38 5.22 -3.22
C MET A 36 14.20 4.59 -3.98
N VAL A 37 14.48 4.00 -5.13
CA VAL A 37 13.48 3.29 -5.92
C VAL A 37 13.44 1.85 -5.42
N ILE A 38 12.34 1.47 -4.77
CA ILE A 38 12.17 0.11 -4.27
C ILE A 38 11.69 -0.78 -5.42
N ASP A 39 12.65 -1.44 -6.08
CA ASP A 39 12.41 -2.36 -7.18
C ASP A 39 12.72 -3.82 -6.79
N SER A 40 12.44 -4.76 -7.71
CA SER A 40 12.75 -6.18 -7.44
C SER A 40 14.24 -6.46 -7.31
N PRO A 41 15.15 -5.94 -8.17
CA PRO A 41 16.59 -6.09 -7.97
C PRO A 41 17.06 -5.72 -6.56
N LEU A 42 16.70 -4.52 -6.06
CA LEU A 42 17.07 -4.06 -4.72
C LEU A 42 16.54 -5.01 -3.63
N LEU A 43 15.28 -5.45 -3.73
CA LEU A 43 14.71 -6.41 -2.78
C LEU A 43 15.42 -7.77 -2.85
N THR A 44 15.75 -8.27 -4.05
CA THR A 44 16.49 -9.53 -4.24
C THR A 44 17.89 -9.46 -3.62
N GLU A 45 18.60 -8.35 -3.82
CA GLU A 45 19.93 -8.10 -3.23
C GLU A 45 19.87 -8.04 -1.71
N ARG A 46 19.01 -7.16 -1.16
CA ARG A 46 18.86 -6.98 0.30
C ARG A 46 18.51 -8.30 0.99
N LEU A 47 17.60 -9.08 0.41
CA LEU A 47 17.16 -10.37 0.95
C LEU A 47 18.19 -11.51 0.82
N GLY A 48 19.34 -11.29 0.17
CA GLY A 48 20.40 -12.29 0.04
C GLY A 48 20.00 -13.54 -0.76
N ILE A 49 19.09 -13.40 -1.73
CA ILE A 49 18.41 -14.56 -2.32
C ILE A 49 19.27 -15.26 -3.36
N ASN A 50 19.52 -16.56 -3.15
CA ASN A 50 20.20 -17.44 -4.10
C ASN A 50 19.28 -18.46 -4.80
N ARG A 51 18.04 -18.67 -4.32
CA ARG A 51 17.07 -19.64 -4.88
C ARG A 51 15.91 -18.94 -5.58
N THR A 52 15.70 -19.26 -6.84
CA THR A 52 14.54 -18.85 -7.65
C THR A 52 13.82 -20.08 -8.17
N ILE A 53 12.49 -20.09 -8.04
CA ILE A 53 11.56 -21.02 -8.67
C ILE A 53 10.77 -20.24 -9.72
N ILE A 54 10.71 -20.72 -10.95
CA ILE A 54 10.05 -20.06 -12.08
C ILE A 54 8.70 -20.73 -12.35
N VAL A 55 7.63 -19.93 -12.32
CA VAL A 55 6.30 -20.37 -12.76
C VAL A 55 6.02 -19.77 -14.13
N ASP A 56 5.70 -20.63 -15.10
CA ASP A 56 5.33 -20.24 -16.46
C ASP A 56 4.12 -21.06 -16.92
N ILE A 57 2.99 -20.40 -17.14
CA ILE A 57 1.75 -21.03 -17.62
C ILE A 57 1.95 -21.82 -18.93
N ASN A 58 2.96 -21.46 -19.75
CA ASN A 58 3.29 -22.14 -21.00
C ASN A 58 4.22 -23.36 -20.80
N GLY A 59 4.62 -23.69 -19.56
CA GLY A 59 5.50 -24.81 -19.25
C GLY A 59 6.99 -24.57 -19.53
N LYS A 60 7.44 -23.31 -19.66
CA LYS A 60 8.85 -22.95 -19.87
C LYS A 60 9.58 -22.54 -18.57
N GLY A 61 9.09 -23.04 -17.43
CA GLY A 61 9.64 -22.85 -16.10
C GLY A 61 9.47 -24.13 -15.29
N ASP A 62 9.88 -24.11 -14.02
CA ASP A 62 9.84 -25.29 -13.13
C ASP A 62 8.40 -25.77 -12.86
N PHE A 63 7.43 -24.85 -12.84
CA PHE A 63 6.02 -25.15 -12.62
C PHE A 63 5.10 -24.40 -13.59
N LYS A 64 3.91 -24.97 -13.86
CA LYS A 64 2.81 -24.29 -14.59
C LYS A 64 1.83 -23.57 -13.67
N SER A 65 1.61 -24.10 -12.47
CA SER A 65 0.73 -23.55 -11.42
C SER A 65 1.55 -22.82 -10.37
N VAL A 66 1.01 -21.72 -9.84
CA VAL A 66 1.59 -20.99 -8.73
C VAL A 66 1.51 -21.82 -7.44
N GLN A 67 0.36 -22.45 -7.16
CA GLN A 67 0.22 -23.29 -5.96
C GLN A 67 1.24 -24.44 -5.95
N ALA A 68 1.45 -25.14 -7.07
CA ALA A 68 2.44 -26.22 -7.16
C ALA A 68 3.88 -25.74 -6.84
N ALA A 69 4.23 -24.50 -7.21
CA ALA A 69 5.51 -23.90 -6.85
C ALA A 69 5.62 -23.60 -5.36
N ILE A 70 4.56 -23.11 -4.71
CA ILE A 70 4.48 -22.94 -3.25
C ILE A 70 4.56 -24.29 -2.53
N ASP A 71 3.92 -25.32 -3.08
CA ASP A 71 3.91 -26.67 -2.53
C ASP A 71 5.32 -27.29 -2.52
N SER A 72 6.15 -26.97 -3.52
CA SER A 72 7.56 -27.40 -3.60
C SER A 72 8.53 -26.77 -2.59
N ILE A 73 8.12 -25.70 -1.90
CA ILE A 73 8.92 -25.09 -0.83
C ILE A 73 8.73 -25.92 0.45
N PRO A 74 9.80 -26.38 1.13
CA PRO A 74 9.67 -27.19 2.35
C PRO A 74 8.92 -26.47 3.47
N GLU A 75 8.27 -27.25 4.33
CA GLU A 75 7.79 -26.73 5.62
C GLU A 75 8.96 -26.34 6.52
N GLY A 76 8.75 -25.33 7.37
CA GLY A 76 9.80 -24.78 8.22
C GLY A 76 10.88 -24.00 7.47
N ASN A 77 10.64 -23.63 6.20
CA ASN A 77 11.58 -22.86 5.38
C ASN A 77 12.13 -21.64 6.15
N SER A 78 13.45 -21.47 6.15
CA SER A 78 14.17 -20.44 6.91
C SER A 78 14.97 -19.47 6.04
N ASN A 79 15.03 -19.71 4.73
CA ASN A 79 15.80 -18.93 3.76
C ASN A 79 14.85 -18.29 2.73
N TRP A 80 15.16 -17.08 2.28
CA TRP A 80 14.34 -16.42 1.25
C TRP A 80 14.37 -17.18 -0.07
N VAL A 81 13.19 -17.42 -0.64
CA VAL A 81 13.00 -18.05 -1.96
C VAL A 81 12.19 -17.14 -2.86
N ILE A 82 12.70 -16.84 -4.06
CA ILE A 82 11.90 -16.16 -5.09
C ILE A 82 10.97 -17.17 -5.76
N VAL A 83 9.69 -16.85 -5.83
CA VAL A 83 8.72 -17.51 -6.71
C VAL A 83 8.38 -16.54 -7.84
N HIS A 84 9.10 -16.66 -8.96
CA HIS A 84 8.96 -15.78 -10.11
C HIS A 84 7.84 -16.27 -11.01
N VAL A 85 6.65 -15.69 -10.82
CA VAL A 85 5.47 -15.91 -11.65
C VAL A 85 5.56 -15.07 -12.92
N ARG A 86 5.84 -15.71 -14.06
CA ARG A 86 5.95 -15.01 -15.35
C ARG A 86 4.61 -14.42 -15.81
N LYS A 87 4.64 -13.58 -16.84
CA LYS A 87 3.45 -12.98 -17.45
C LYS A 87 2.39 -14.04 -17.80
N GLY A 88 1.13 -13.76 -17.49
CA GLY A 88 0.03 -14.71 -17.65
C GLY A 88 -1.13 -14.44 -16.69
N ILE A 89 -2.25 -15.12 -16.95
CA ILE A 89 -3.44 -15.15 -16.08
C ILE A 89 -3.54 -16.56 -15.50
N TYR A 90 -3.19 -16.70 -14.24
CA TYR A 90 -3.18 -17.96 -13.50
C TYR A 90 -4.54 -18.14 -12.83
N ARG A 91 -5.41 -18.95 -13.44
CA ARG A 91 -6.78 -19.20 -12.95
C ARG A 91 -6.79 -20.31 -11.90
N GLU A 92 -6.33 -19.96 -10.70
CA GLU A 92 -6.20 -20.85 -9.55
C GLU A 92 -6.37 -20.06 -8.25
N LYS A 93 -6.73 -20.75 -7.15
CA LYS A 93 -6.55 -20.22 -5.80
C LYS A 93 -5.13 -20.52 -5.34
N VAL A 94 -4.53 -19.56 -4.62
CA VAL A 94 -3.16 -19.70 -4.09
C VAL A 94 -3.17 -19.42 -2.59
N HIS A 95 -2.59 -20.33 -1.82
CA HIS A 95 -2.43 -20.26 -0.38
C HIS A 95 -0.96 -20.41 -0.01
N ILE A 96 -0.43 -19.41 0.70
CA ILE A 96 0.88 -19.44 1.36
C ILE A 96 0.66 -19.86 2.82
N PRO A 97 0.87 -21.15 3.16
CA PRO A 97 0.51 -21.68 4.48
C PRO A 97 1.48 -21.21 5.56
N LYS A 98 0.99 -21.13 6.80
CA LYS A 98 1.75 -20.74 8.02
C LYS A 98 3.12 -21.42 8.17
N THR A 99 3.25 -22.64 7.66
CA THR A 99 4.47 -23.45 7.71
C THR A 99 5.56 -23.04 6.70
N LYS A 100 5.31 -22.08 5.79
CA LYS A 100 6.23 -21.71 4.69
C LYS A 100 6.55 -20.20 4.64
N PRO A 101 7.29 -19.66 5.62
CA PRO A 101 7.71 -18.26 5.63
C PRO A 101 8.90 -17.99 4.68
N TYR A 102 9.31 -16.73 4.55
CA TYR A 102 10.42 -16.25 3.72
C TYR A 102 10.22 -16.53 2.21
N ILE A 103 9.04 -16.16 1.69
CA ILE A 103 8.70 -16.29 0.27
C ILE A 103 8.60 -14.91 -0.37
N PHE A 104 9.39 -14.69 -1.42
CA PHE A 104 9.30 -13.51 -2.28
C PHE A 104 8.60 -13.86 -3.61
N MET A 105 7.29 -13.64 -3.68
CA MET A 105 6.51 -13.81 -4.91
C MET A 105 6.72 -12.62 -5.85
N ARG A 106 7.20 -12.86 -7.08
CA ARG A 106 7.50 -11.82 -8.07
C ARG A 106 6.76 -12.04 -9.37
N GLY A 107 5.88 -11.10 -9.73
CA GLY A 107 5.27 -11.02 -11.06
C GLY A 107 6.13 -10.23 -12.06
N ASN A 108 5.72 -10.19 -13.34
CA ASN A 108 6.31 -9.32 -14.36
C ASN A 108 5.68 -7.90 -14.39
N GLY A 109 4.97 -7.50 -13.34
CA GLY A 109 4.25 -6.22 -13.20
C GLY A 109 2.74 -6.41 -13.10
N LYS A 110 2.05 -5.56 -12.31
CA LYS A 110 0.60 -5.69 -12.02
C LYS A 110 -0.28 -5.83 -13.28
N GLY A 111 0.08 -5.18 -14.39
CA GLY A 111 -0.62 -5.31 -15.68
C GLY A 111 -0.24 -6.53 -16.55
N LYS A 112 0.69 -7.39 -16.12
CA LYS A 112 1.25 -8.51 -16.92
C LYS A 112 1.11 -9.88 -16.27
N THR A 113 1.09 -9.95 -14.94
CA THR A 113 0.90 -11.20 -14.17
C THR A 113 -0.29 -11.05 -13.22
N ALA A 114 -1.24 -11.98 -13.29
CA ALA A 114 -2.40 -12.01 -12.40
C ALA A 114 -2.72 -13.43 -11.91
N ILE A 115 -3.04 -13.57 -10.62
CA ILE A 115 -3.71 -14.74 -10.03
C ILE A 115 -5.19 -14.40 -9.90
N VAL A 116 -6.06 -15.29 -10.40
CA VAL A 116 -7.47 -15.00 -10.63
C VAL A 116 -8.34 -16.17 -10.21
N TRP A 117 -9.38 -15.90 -9.42
CA TRP A 117 -10.47 -16.84 -9.16
C TRP A 117 -11.82 -16.13 -9.27
N SER A 118 -12.93 -16.87 -9.19
CA SER A 118 -14.28 -16.32 -9.14
C SER A 118 -15.07 -17.08 -8.07
N GLN A 119 -15.26 -16.46 -6.91
CA GLN A 119 -16.10 -17.00 -5.84
C GLN A 119 -16.55 -15.89 -4.89
N SER A 120 -17.86 -15.77 -4.66
CA SER A 120 -18.40 -15.08 -3.49
C SER A 120 -18.73 -16.09 -2.38
N SER A 121 -18.73 -15.64 -1.13
CA SER A 121 -19.13 -16.45 0.04
C SER A 121 -19.27 -15.56 1.27
N GLU A 122 -20.23 -15.89 2.14
CA GLU A 122 -20.36 -15.30 3.48
C GLU A 122 -19.08 -15.44 4.30
N ASP A 123 -18.36 -16.56 4.11
CA ASP A 123 -17.01 -16.72 4.61
C ASP A 123 -16.02 -16.01 3.67
N ASN A 124 -15.57 -14.83 4.12
CA ASN A 124 -14.51 -14.04 3.50
C ASN A 124 -13.21 -14.83 3.28
N VAL A 125 -12.89 -15.81 4.14
CA VAL A 125 -11.72 -16.67 3.99
C VAL A 125 -11.98 -17.76 2.95
N ALA A 126 -13.22 -18.23 2.78
CA ALA A 126 -13.58 -19.13 1.70
C ALA A 126 -13.57 -18.44 0.33
N SER A 127 -14.04 -17.19 0.22
CA SER A 127 -14.08 -16.45 -1.06
C SER A 127 -12.70 -16.00 -1.54
N ALA A 128 -11.70 -15.90 -0.66
CA ALA A 128 -10.34 -15.45 -0.99
C ALA A 128 -9.70 -16.18 -2.19
N THR A 129 -9.29 -15.41 -3.20
CA THR A 129 -8.48 -15.88 -4.34
C THR A 129 -7.04 -16.20 -3.91
N PHE A 130 -6.44 -15.27 -3.15
CA PHE A 130 -5.09 -15.40 -2.60
C PHE A 130 -5.14 -15.36 -1.06
N LYS A 131 -4.36 -16.23 -0.40
CA LYS A 131 -4.21 -16.27 1.06
C LYS A 131 -2.74 -16.18 1.43
N ALA A 132 -2.35 -15.15 2.18
CA ALA A 132 -1.04 -15.07 2.83
C ALA A 132 -1.20 -15.29 4.34
N GLU A 133 -0.92 -16.51 4.78
CA GLU A 133 -0.91 -16.90 6.19
C GLU A 133 0.50 -17.24 6.70
N ALA A 134 1.52 -17.21 5.85
CA ALA A 134 2.93 -17.25 6.25
C ALA A 134 3.43 -15.86 6.66
N LYS A 135 4.20 -15.81 7.75
CA LYS A 135 4.97 -14.62 8.13
C LYS A 135 6.14 -14.39 7.16
N ASP A 136 6.71 -13.19 7.18
CA ASP A 136 7.89 -12.84 6.38
C ASP A 136 7.63 -13.15 4.87
N PHE A 137 6.53 -12.61 4.32
CA PHE A 137 6.12 -12.78 2.90
C PHE A 137 6.18 -11.45 2.15
N ILE A 138 6.71 -11.47 0.93
CA ILE A 138 6.76 -10.29 0.06
C ILE A 138 6.15 -10.65 -1.30
N ALA A 139 5.28 -9.78 -1.81
CA ALA A 139 4.83 -9.82 -3.20
C ALA A 139 5.27 -8.55 -3.96
N PHE A 140 5.77 -8.70 -5.19
CA PHE A 140 6.13 -7.59 -6.06
C PHE A 140 5.50 -7.74 -7.45
N GLY A 141 4.84 -6.69 -7.93
CA GLY A 141 4.42 -6.55 -9.32
C GLY A 141 3.46 -7.64 -9.80
N ILE A 142 2.47 -8.01 -8.99
CA ILE A 142 1.47 -9.04 -9.33
C ILE A 142 0.04 -8.56 -8.99
N SER A 143 -0.94 -8.99 -9.78
CA SER A 143 -2.36 -8.75 -9.51
C SER A 143 -3.03 -9.96 -8.84
N PHE A 144 -3.91 -9.70 -7.88
CA PHE A 144 -4.83 -10.67 -7.29
C PHE A 144 -6.26 -10.25 -7.63
N LYS A 145 -7.08 -11.14 -8.20
CA LYS A 145 -8.43 -10.80 -8.67
C LYS A 145 -9.47 -11.82 -8.25
N ASN A 146 -10.56 -11.34 -7.66
CA ASN A 146 -11.79 -12.10 -7.57
C ASN A 146 -12.77 -11.57 -8.62
N GLU A 147 -13.08 -12.40 -9.61
CA GLU A 147 -14.01 -12.14 -10.72
C GLU A 147 -15.43 -12.68 -10.40
N ALA A 148 -15.79 -12.83 -9.12
CA ALA A 148 -17.16 -13.17 -8.74
C ALA A 148 -18.13 -12.08 -9.19
N PRO A 149 -19.31 -12.46 -9.74
CA PRO A 149 -20.32 -11.47 -10.09
C PRO A 149 -20.82 -10.77 -8.83
N THR A 150 -21.03 -9.47 -8.97
CA THR A 150 -21.71 -8.63 -7.97
C THR A 150 -23.16 -9.09 -7.92
N GLY A 151 -23.55 -9.83 -6.86
CA GLY A 151 -24.77 -10.64 -6.82
C GLY A 151 -26.08 -9.86 -6.70
N VAL A 152 -27.02 -10.32 -5.89
CA VAL A 152 -28.23 -9.55 -5.55
C VAL A 152 -27.92 -8.63 -4.35
N ALA A 153 -28.41 -7.38 -4.36
CA ALA A 153 -28.24 -6.48 -3.22
C ALA A 153 -28.87 -7.04 -1.94
N TYR A 154 -28.28 -6.71 -0.79
CA TYR A 154 -28.73 -7.13 0.54
C TYR A 154 -28.78 -8.64 0.80
N THR A 155 -28.28 -9.49 -0.12
CA THR A 155 -28.05 -10.91 0.17
C THR A 155 -26.71 -11.14 0.84
N SER A 156 -26.62 -12.23 1.59
CA SER A 156 -25.45 -12.57 2.40
C SER A 156 -24.22 -12.94 1.56
N GLN A 157 -24.38 -13.52 0.37
CA GLN A 157 -23.31 -14.07 -0.49
C GLN A 157 -22.67 -13.06 -1.47
N ASN A 158 -22.33 -11.85 -1.01
CA ASN A 158 -21.74 -10.81 -1.87
C ASN A 158 -20.21 -10.62 -1.70
N GLN A 159 -19.60 -11.10 -0.61
CA GLN A 159 -18.19 -10.87 -0.30
C GLN A 159 -17.30 -11.71 -1.21
N SER A 160 -16.37 -11.06 -1.89
CA SER A 160 -15.57 -11.64 -2.96
C SER A 160 -14.10 -11.28 -2.78
N VAL A 161 -13.45 -11.87 -1.76
CA VAL A 161 -12.10 -11.46 -1.36
C VAL A 161 -11.07 -11.76 -2.47
N ALA A 162 -10.27 -10.76 -2.85
CA ALA A 162 -9.15 -10.93 -3.78
C ALA A 162 -7.90 -11.40 -3.04
N ALA A 163 -7.61 -10.83 -1.87
CA ALA A 163 -6.52 -11.27 -1.00
C ALA A 163 -6.91 -11.26 0.48
N PHE A 164 -6.62 -12.37 1.17
CA PHE A 164 -6.68 -12.50 2.63
C PHE A 164 -5.27 -12.49 3.20
N VAL A 165 -5.01 -11.60 4.17
CA VAL A 165 -3.68 -11.32 4.71
C VAL A 165 -3.72 -11.45 6.23
N ALA A 166 -3.11 -12.51 6.76
CA ALA A 166 -3.34 -12.97 8.13
C ALA A 166 -2.08 -13.49 8.84
N ALA A 167 -0.91 -12.92 8.54
CA ALA A 167 0.32 -13.19 9.27
C ALA A 167 1.21 -11.94 9.38
N ASP A 168 2.15 -12.00 10.31
CA ASP A 168 3.01 -10.85 10.61
C ASP A 168 4.09 -10.63 9.54
N LYS A 169 4.49 -9.37 9.32
CA LYS A 169 5.53 -8.96 8.37
C LYS A 169 5.22 -9.35 6.91
N ILE A 170 4.12 -8.82 6.39
CA ILE A 170 3.73 -9.03 4.99
C ILE A 170 3.86 -7.72 4.20
N ALA A 171 4.55 -7.75 3.05
CA ALA A 171 4.70 -6.58 2.19
C ALA A 171 4.23 -6.81 0.74
N PHE A 172 3.60 -5.80 0.16
CA PHE A 172 3.15 -5.78 -1.24
C PHE A 172 3.68 -4.52 -1.93
N TYR A 173 4.44 -4.70 -3.02
CA TYR A 173 5.08 -3.63 -3.78
C TYR A 173 4.58 -3.63 -5.23
N HIS A 174 4.02 -2.51 -5.69
CA HIS A 174 3.49 -2.38 -7.06
C HIS A 174 2.47 -3.48 -7.46
N CYS A 175 1.79 -4.07 -6.48
CA CYS A 175 0.76 -5.09 -6.68
C CYS A 175 -0.59 -4.44 -7.02
N ALA A 176 -1.58 -5.27 -7.35
CA ALA A 176 -2.96 -4.79 -7.49
C ALA A 176 -4.00 -5.81 -7.00
N PHE A 177 -5.10 -5.29 -6.49
CA PHE A 177 -6.18 -6.08 -5.88
C PHE A 177 -7.51 -5.66 -6.50
N TYR A 178 -8.22 -6.61 -7.10
CA TYR A 178 -9.47 -6.35 -7.83
C TYR A 178 -10.59 -7.24 -7.30
N SER A 179 -11.65 -6.59 -6.85
CA SER A 179 -12.97 -7.17 -6.63
C SER A 179 -14.00 -6.04 -6.59
N THR A 180 -15.25 -6.37 -6.32
CA THR A 180 -16.32 -5.40 -6.05
C THR A 180 -16.50 -5.19 -4.56
N HIS A 181 -16.69 -6.27 -3.78
CA HIS A 181 -16.96 -6.20 -2.34
C HIS A 181 -15.87 -6.92 -1.56
N ASN A 182 -15.45 -6.34 -0.44
CA ASN A 182 -14.49 -6.96 0.48
C ASN A 182 -13.15 -7.33 -0.21
N THR A 183 -12.64 -6.48 -1.10
CA THR A 183 -11.47 -6.81 -1.95
C THR A 183 -10.23 -7.28 -1.20
N LEU A 184 -9.78 -6.52 -0.20
CA LEU A 184 -8.59 -6.80 0.58
C LEU A 184 -8.98 -7.04 2.04
N PHE A 185 -8.92 -8.30 2.46
CA PHE A 185 -9.11 -8.70 3.85
C PHE A 185 -7.76 -8.62 4.57
N ASP A 186 -7.38 -7.40 4.96
CA ASP A 186 -6.23 -7.06 5.78
C ASP A 186 -6.51 -7.45 7.25
N TYR A 187 -6.45 -8.75 7.53
CA TYR A 187 -6.96 -9.31 8.77
C TYR A 187 -6.06 -9.05 9.98
N LYS A 188 -4.85 -9.61 10.05
CA LYS A 188 -4.01 -9.51 11.26
C LYS A 188 -2.52 -9.70 10.97
N GLY A 189 -1.73 -8.72 11.38
CA GLY A 189 -0.26 -8.69 11.27
C GLY A 189 0.24 -7.26 11.14
N ARG A 190 1.56 -7.07 11.06
CA ARG A 190 2.18 -5.83 10.57
C ARG A 190 2.34 -5.92 9.07
N HIS A 191 1.70 -5.00 8.32
CA HIS A 191 1.68 -5.06 6.86
C HIS A 191 2.13 -3.76 6.21
N TYR A 192 2.69 -3.87 5.01
CA TYR A 192 3.15 -2.74 4.21
C TYR A 192 2.67 -2.87 2.76
N TYR A 193 2.02 -1.84 2.24
CA TYR A 193 1.57 -1.77 0.86
C TYR A 193 2.16 -0.52 0.23
N GLU A 194 2.97 -0.66 -0.82
CA GLU A 194 3.58 0.46 -1.52
C GLU A 194 3.23 0.47 -3.01
N SER A 195 2.81 1.64 -3.51
CA SER A 195 2.46 1.87 -4.93
C SER A 195 1.44 0.85 -5.49
N CYS A 196 0.64 0.26 -4.61
CA CYS A 196 -0.37 -0.74 -4.94
C CYS A 196 -1.64 -0.07 -5.48
N TYR A 197 -2.41 -0.81 -6.28
CA TYR A 197 -3.74 -0.42 -6.74
C TYR A 197 -4.79 -1.32 -6.07
N ILE A 198 -5.82 -0.73 -5.45
CA ILE A 198 -6.88 -1.47 -4.75
C ILE A 198 -8.22 -0.95 -5.27
N GLN A 199 -9.07 -1.84 -5.77
CA GLN A 199 -10.38 -1.49 -6.33
C GLN A 199 -11.53 -2.14 -5.58
N GLY A 200 -12.64 -1.43 -5.40
CA GLY A 200 -13.90 -1.97 -4.89
C GLY A 200 -14.96 -0.89 -4.67
N SER A 201 -16.08 -1.28 -4.04
CA SER A 201 -17.19 -0.38 -3.68
C SER A 201 -17.51 -0.42 -2.18
N ILE A 202 -17.75 -1.60 -1.60
CA ILE A 202 -18.14 -1.77 -0.19
C ILE A 202 -17.06 -2.50 0.61
N ASP A 203 -16.68 -1.89 1.75
CA ASP A 203 -15.73 -2.38 2.75
C ASP A 203 -14.45 -2.96 2.13
N PHE A 204 -13.95 -2.35 1.05
CA PHE A 204 -13.00 -3.02 0.17
C PHE A 204 -11.56 -3.11 0.71
N ILE A 205 -11.27 -2.44 1.83
CA ILE A 205 -10.11 -2.69 2.71
C ILE A 205 -10.63 -2.88 4.14
N PHE A 206 -10.64 -4.11 4.64
CA PHE A 206 -11.27 -4.42 5.94
C PHE A 206 -10.45 -5.42 6.75
N GLY A 207 -10.71 -5.46 8.06
CA GLY A 207 -10.00 -6.32 9.01
C GLY A 207 -9.35 -5.52 10.14
N ARG A 208 -8.27 -6.03 10.72
CA ARG A 208 -7.67 -5.52 11.97
C ARG A 208 -6.14 -5.52 11.97
N GLY A 209 -5.53 -5.43 10.78
CA GLY A 209 -4.09 -5.24 10.60
C GLY A 209 -3.54 -3.95 11.22
N ARG A 210 -2.21 -3.92 11.39
CA ARG A 210 -1.41 -2.73 11.70
C ARG A 210 -0.64 -2.40 10.41
N SER A 211 -1.22 -1.54 9.58
CA SER A 211 -0.88 -1.48 8.16
C SER A 211 -0.59 -0.06 7.67
N ILE A 212 0.45 0.09 6.84
CA ILE A 212 0.73 1.33 6.09
C ILE A 212 0.46 1.09 4.60
N PHE A 213 -0.27 2.01 3.98
CA PHE A 213 -0.53 2.08 2.54
C PHE A 213 0.15 3.34 1.99
N TYR A 214 1.37 3.21 1.50
CA TYR A 214 2.21 4.32 1.02
C TYR A 214 2.12 4.48 -0.50
N GLY A 215 1.67 5.65 -0.96
CA GLY A 215 1.53 5.94 -2.40
C GLY A 215 0.50 5.06 -3.13
N CYS A 216 -0.41 4.41 -2.39
CA CYS A 216 -1.41 3.52 -2.96
C CYS A 216 -2.53 4.28 -3.69
N GLU A 217 -3.10 3.61 -4.68
CA GLU A 217 -4.21 4.06 -5.51
C GLU A 217 -5.47 3.28 -5.10
N MET A 218 -6.48 3.96 -4.56
CA MET A 218 -7.77 3.36 -4.23
C MET A 218 -8.79 3.78 -5.29
N PHE A 219 -9.27 2.81 -6.09
CA PHE A 219 -10.24 3.02 -7.16
C PHE A 219 -11.64 2.59 -6.75
N VAL A 220 -12.53 3.56 -6.64
CA VAL A 220 -13.94 3.37 -6.30
C VAL A 220 -14.70 2.96 -7.56
N ILE A 221 -15.40 1.84 -7.51
CA ILE A 221 -16.46 1.52 -8.46
C ILE A 221 -17.83 1.73 -7.81
N ALA A 222 -18.81 2.16 -8.62
CA ALA A 222 -20.18 2.31 -8.15
C ALA A 222 -20.84 0.93 -7.93
N ASP A 223 -21.74 0.85 -6.96
CA ASP A 223 -22.66 -0.27 -6.79
C ASP A 223 -24.09 0.26 -6.89
N GLU A 224 -24.60 0.34 -8.11
CA GLU A 224 -25.90 0.95 -8.43
C GLU A 224 -27.11 0.15 -7.91
N ARG A 225 -26.88 -1.04 -7.32
CA ARG A 225 -27.93 -1.87 -6.73
C ARG A 225 -28.38 -1.38 -5.35
N VAL A 226 -27.60 -0.50 -4.72
CA VAL A 226 -27.85 0.03 -3.38
C VAL A 226 -27.93 1.55 -3.39
N THR A 227 -28.81 2.12 -2.58
CA THR A 227 -28.98 3.58 -2.45
C THR A 227 -27.94 4.22 -1.51
N ILE A 228 -27.33 3.40 -0.67
CA ILE A 228 -26.27 3.80 0.27
C ILE A 228 -24.92 3.88 -0.43
N HIS A 229 -24.10 4.82 0.01
CA HIS A 229 -22.71 4.91 -0.42
C HIS A 229 -21.86 3.79 0.19
N GLY A 230 -20.91 3.28 -0.59
CA GLY A 230 -19.98 2.27 -0.15
C GLY A 230 -18.97 2.81 0.87
N SER A 231 -18.01 1.96 1.26
CA SER A 231 -16.92 2.36 2.17
C SER A 231 -15.58 1.82 1.66
N ILE A 232 -14.54 2.66 1.72
CA ILE A 232 -13.17 2.24 1.39
C ILE A 232 -12.64 1.35 2.50
N THR A 233 -12.85 1.73 3.77
CA THR A 233 -12.32 1.01 4.92
C THR A 233 -13.38 0.55 5.93
N ALA A 234 -13.22 -0.69 6.43
CA ALA A 234 -13.97 -1.20 7.58
C ALA A 234 -12.99 -1.84 8.60
N GLN A 235 -12.27 -0.98 9.31
CA GLN A 235 -11.24 -1.39 10.27
C GLN A 235 -11.86 -1.78 11.62
N HIS A 236 -11.46 -2.92 12.19
CA HIS A 236 -12.04 -3.52 13.39
C HIS A 236 -11.00 -3.75 14.50
N ARG A 237 -10.44 -2.65 15.00
CA ARG A 237 -9.75 -2.56 16.31
C ARG A 237 -10.78 -2.63 17.44
N GLU A 238 -10.57 -3.54 18.37
CA GLU A 238 -11.57 -3.97 19.36
C GLU A 238 -11.28 -3.42 20.77
N LYS A 239 -10.01 -3.08 21.06
CA LYS A 239 -9.60 -2.59 22.39
C LYS A 239 -8.64 -1.42 22.30
N GLU A 240 -8.60 -0.58 23.33
CA GLU A 240 -7.76 0.63 23.35
C GLU A 240 -6.27 0.33 23.17
N HIS A 241 -5.76 -0.66 23.91
CA HIS A 241 -4.35 -1.08 23.90
C HIS A 241 -3.92 -1.79 22.60
N GLU A 242 -4.85 -2.13 21.70
CA GLU A 242 -4.49 -2.63 20.38
C GLU A 242 -3.88 -1.49 19.55
N ILE A 243 -2.66 -1.71 19.06
CA ILE A 243 -1.93 -0.75 18.22
C ILE A 243 -2.28 -0.86 16.72
N SER A 244 -3.24 -1.70 16.36
CA SER A 244 -3.77 -1.87 14.99
C SER A 244 -4.37 -0.58 14.41
N GLY A 245 -4.53 -0.54 13.09
CA GLY A 245 -5.00 0.62 12.35
C GLY A 245 -4.53 0.60 10.90
N PHE A 246 -5.25 1.30 10.04
CA PHE A 246 -4.90 1.47 8.62
C PHE A 246 -4.46 2.91 8.36
N ILE A 247 -3.21 3.10 7.93
CA ILE A 247 -2.62 4.42 7.69
C ILE A 247 -2.31 4.59 6.20
N PHE A 248 -3.00 5.51 5.54
CA PHE A 248 -2.85 5.83 4.13
C PHE A 248 -2.00 7.09 3.96
N ILE A 249 -0.85 6.99 3.29
CA ILE A 249 0.14 8.06 3.22
C ILE A 249 0.43 8.40 1.76
N LYS A 250 0.23 9.67 1.35
CA LYS A 250 0.56 10.19 0.00
C LYS A 250 -0.09 9.39 -1.16
N GLY A 251 -1.22 8.74 -0.89
CA GLY A 251 -1.97 7.98 -1.90
C GLY A 251 -2.94 8.85 -2.69
N LYS A 252 -3.83 8.21 -3.45
CA LYS A 252 -4.99 8.86 -4.06
C LYS A 252 -6.25 7.99 -4.00
N VAL A 253 -7.39 8.61 -3.71
CA VAL A 253 -8.73 8.04 -3.85
C VAL A 253 -9.42 8.70 -5.04
N TYR A 254 -9.91 7.90 -5.98
CA TYR A 254 -10.67 8.37 -7.13
C TYR A 254 -11.57 7.24 -7.67
N GLY A 255 -12.54 7.57 -8.52
CA GLY A 255 -13.45 6.55 -9.05
C GLY A 255 -14.78 7.12 -9.50
N ILE A 256 -15.79 6.25 -9.54
CA ILE A 256 -17.15 6.52 -10.02
C ILE A 256 -18.13 6.29 -8.87
N GLY A 257 -19.11 7.18 -8.71
CA GLY A 257 -20.07 7.15 -7.61
C GLY A 257 -19.57 7.83 -6.33
N GLY A 258 -20.39 7.78 -5.28
CA GLY A 258 -20.08 8.30 -3.94
C GLY A 258 -19.67 7.18 -2.97
N VAL A 259 -18.66 7.44 -2.15
CA VAL A 259 -18.11 6.51 -1.14
C VAL A 259 -17.72 7.26 0.14
N HIS A 260 -17.77 6.57 1.28
CA HIS A 260 -17.11 7.01 2.52
C HIS A 260 -15.64 6.54 2.56
N LEU A 261 -14.75 7.37 3.12
CA LEU A 261 -13.38 7.02 3.52
C LEU A 261 -13.34 5.78 4.42
N GLY A 262 -14.37 5.59 5.23
CA GLY A 262 -14.56 4.36 5.98
C GLY A 262 -15.78 4.35 6.86
N ARG A 263 -16.04 3.18 7.44
CA ARG A 263 -17.01 3.00 8.52
C ARG A 263 -16.38 2.49 9.82
N ALA A 264 -16.89 2.99 10.93
CA ALA A 264 -16.59 2.43 12.25
C ALA A 264 -17.15 1.00 12.32
N LYS A 265 -16.27 0.00 12.42
CA LYS A 265 -16.63 -1.43 12.46
C LYS A 265 -16.32 -2.09 13.80
N GLY A 266 -15.45 -1.48 14.60
CA GLY A 266 -15.16 -1.86 15.98
C GLY A 266 -15.12 -0.63 16.90
N PRO A 267 -15.27 -0.82 18.23
CA PRO A 267 -15.35 0.27 19.20
C PRO A 267 -14.13 1.19 19.25
N PHE A 268 -12.98 0.72 18.76
CA PHE A 268 -11.75 1.48 18.72
C PHE A 268 -11.20 1.60 17.29
N SER A 269 -12.04 1.49 16.25
CA SER A 269 -11.62 1.58 14.83
C SER A 269 -10.62 2.71 14.59
N ARG A 270 -9.52 2.42 13.88
CA ARG A 270 -8.46 3.39 13.60
C ARG A 270 -8.11 3.42 12.11
N VAL A 271 -8.37 4.55 11.46
CA VAL A 271 -8.04 4.81 10.05
C VAL A 271 -7.54 6.25 9.92
N ILE A 272 -6.41 6.45 9.24
CA ILE A 272 -5.84 7.78 9.01
C ILE A 272 -5.51 7.96 7.53
N PHE A 273 -6.01 9.03 6.91
CA PHE A 273 -5.60 9.48 5.58
C PHE A 273 -4.71 10.73 5.68
N ALA A 274 -3.43 10.59 5.32
CA ALA A 274 -2.43 11.63 5.45
C ALA A 274 -1.77 12.00 4.10
N MET A 275 -1.84 13.28 3.72
CA MET A 275 -1.31 13.82 2.45
C MET A 275 -1.90 13.12 1.21
N THR A 276 -3.07 12.51 1.34
CA THR A 276 -3.73 11.73 0.29
C THR A 276 -4.63 12.63 -0.55
N TYR A 277 -4.57 12.47 -1.88
CA TYR A 277 -5.50 13.13 -2.79
C TYR A 277 -6.88 12.45 -2.72
N LEU A 278 -7.93 13.23 -2.52
CA LEU A 278 -9.32 12.79 -2.47
C LEU A 278 -10.09 13.46 -3.62
N SER A 279 -10.56 12.67 -4.59
CA SER A 279 -11.44 13.16 -5.64
C SER A 279 -12.88 13.34 -5.13
N LYS A 280 -13.74 13.95 -5.96
CA LYS A 280 -15.19 14.13 -5.72
C LYS A 280 -16.02 12.84 -5.54
N THR A 281 -15.37 11.67 -5.52
CA THR A 281 -16.01 10.40 -5.14
C THR A 281 -16.21 10.28 -3.63
N ILE A 282 -15.44 11.02 -2.83
CA ILE A 282 -15.69 11.10 -1.38
C ILE A 282 -16.93 11.96 -1.12
N VAL A 283 -17.89 11.41 -0.38
CA VAL A 283 -19.09 12.15 0.05
C VAL A 283 -18.76 13.15 1.17
N PRO A 284 -19.50 14.26 1.32
CA PRO A 284 -19.16 15.33 2.27
C PRO A 284 -18.96 14.85 3.72
N GLU A 285 -19.80 13.92 4.17
CA GLU A 285 -19.75 13.29 5.49
C GLU A 285 -18.39 12.64 5.78
N GLY A 286 -17.71 12.17 4.72
CA GLY A 286 -16.42 11.47 4.73
C GLY A 286 -16.48 10.09 5.35
N TRP A 287 -17.17 9.91 6.46
CA TRP A 287 -17.18 8.71 7.28
C TRP A 287 -18.60 8.34 7.70
N THR A 288 -18.80 7.09 8.10
CA THR A 288 -20.12 6.60 8.56
C THR A 288 -19.99 5.64 9.74
N ASN A 289 -21.04 5.49 10.54
CA ASN A 289 -21.18 4.45 11.57
C ASN A 289 -22.21 3.38 11.12
N TRP A 290 -22.38 3.19 9.80
CA TRP A 290 -23.41 2.31 9.24
C TRP A 290 -23.42 0.90 9.88
N SER A 291 -24.57 0.56 10.48
CA SER A 291 -24.83 -0.68 11.23
C SER A 291 -23.87 -0.93 12.40
N TYR A 292 -23.33 0.14 12.98
CA TYR A 292 -22.64 0.14 14.26
C TYR A 292 -23.42 0.99 15.27
N ASP A 293 -23.97 0.30 16.27
CA ASP A 293 -24.78 0.83 17.37
C ASP A 293 -23.95 1.33 18.57
N GLY A 294 -22.65 1.03 18.59
CA GLY A 294 -21.73 1.47 19.63
C GLY A 294 -21.23 2.92 19.48
N SER A 295 -20.50 3.37 20.50
CA SER A 295 -20.00 4.75 20.60
C SER A 295 -18.90 5.07 19.58
N THR A 296 -18.99 6.25 18.95
CA THR A 296 -17.93 6.83 18.12
C THR A 296 -16.91 7.66 18.92
N GLN A 297 -17.02 7.75 20.25
CA GLN A 297 -16.10 8.54 21.08
C GLN A 297 -14.65 8.00 21.06
N ASN A 298 -14.49 6.69 20.85
CA ASN A 298 -13.22 5.97 20.99
C ASN A 298 -12.56 5.62 19.64
N VAL A 299 -13.20 5.94 18.51
CA VAL A 299 -12.63 5.72 17.18
C VAL A 299 -11.67 6.84 16.81
N LEU A 300 -10.69 6.52 15.97
CA LEU A 300 -9.77 7.49 15.39
C LEU A 300 -9.91 7.41 13.87
N MET A 301 -10.88 8.17 13.34
CA MET A 301 -11.08 8.38 11.91
C MET A 301 -10.51 9.75 11.55
N GLY A 302 -9.27 9.74 11.07
CA GLY A 302 -8.42 10.93 10.96
C GLY A 302 -8.07 11.33 9.54
N GLU A 303 -8.04 12.62 9.28
CA GLU A 303 -7.47 13.22 8.06
C GLU A 303 -6.33 14.19 8.43
N TYR A 304 -5.27 14.21 7.62
CA TYR A 304 -4.15 15.15 7.77
C TYR A 304 -3.70 15.64 6.39
N LYS A 305 -3.91 16.92 6.08
CA LYS A 305 -3.53 17.52 4.78
C LYS A 305 -4.02 16.70 3.58
N THR A 306 -5.22 16.12 3.69
CA THR A 306 -5.96 15.63 2.53
C THR A 306 -6.27 16.82 1.60
N HIS A 307 -6.37 16.56 0.30
CA HIS A 307 -6.48 17.62 -0.70
C HIS A 307 -7.20 17.13 -1.96
N GLY A 308 -7.61 18.04 -2.84
CA GLY A 308 -8.48 17.73 -3.97
C GLY A 308 -9.96 17.93 -3.63
N PRO A 309 -10.88 17.75 -4.59
CA PRO A 309 -12.28 18.17 -4.46
C PRO A 309 -13.11 17.36 -3.46
N GLY A 310 -12.63 16.20 -2.99
CA GLY A 310 -13.20 15.45 -1.86
C GLY A 310 -12.44 15.63 -0.53
N GLY A 311 -11.36 16.42 -0.54
CA GLY A 311 -10.53 16.72 0.64
C GLY A 311 -11.06 17.87 1.50
N THR A 312 -12.10 18.56 1.03
CA THR A 312 -12.90 19.55 1.77
C THR A 312 -13.40 18.93 3.08
N VAL A 313 -13.20 19.63 4.22
CA VAL A 313 -13.50 19.12 5.58
C VAL A 313 -14.88 19.55 6.06
N GLU A 314 -15.46 20.54 5.40
CA GLU A 314 -16.82 21.04 5.58
C GLU A 314 -17.83 19.93 5.27
N GLY A 315 -18.77 19.70 6.19
CA GLY A 315 -19.76 18.62 6.09
C GLY A 315 -19.32 17.27 6.65
N ARG A 316 -18.05 17.11 7.08
CA ARG A 316 -17.59 15.89 7.76
C ARG A 316 -18.39 15.61 9.04
N VAL A 317 -18.57 14.32 9.35
CA VAL A 317 -19.24 13.91 10.59
C VAL A 317 -18.51 14.44 11.84
N PRO A 318 -19.23 14.92 12.89
CA PRO A 318 -18.61 15.61 14.04
C PRO A 318 -17.61 14.80 14.87
N TRP A 319 -17.63 13.47 14.75
CA TRP A 319 -16.72 12.56 15.45
C TRP A 319 -15.47 12.17 14.64
N SER A 320 -15.36 12.62 13.38
CA SER A 320 -14.11 12.53 12.61
C SER A 320 -13.11 13.62 13.07
N ARG A 321 -11.82 13.42 12.82
CA ARG A 321 -10.76 14.31 13.31
C ARG A 321 -9.88 14.84 12.20
N GLN A 322 -9.71 16.16 12.15
CA GLN A 322 -8.61 16.79 11.45
C GLN A 322 -7.40 16.81 12.39
N LEU A 323 -6.35 16.07 12.04
CA LEU A 323 -5.18 15.88 12.88
C LEU A 323 -4.19 17.03 12.70
N THR A 324 -3.52 17.41 13.79
CA THR A 324 -2.34 18.27 13.76
C THR A 324 -1.09 17.52 13.31
N GLY A 325 -0.03 18.26 12.99
CA GLY A 325 1.28 17.66 12.68
C GLY A 325 1.87 16.84 13.83
N GLN A 326 1.55 17.18 15.09
CA GLN A 326 2.02 16.45 16.27
C GLN A 326 1.24 15.14 16.45
N GLU A 327 -0.09 15.16 16.33
CA GLU A 327 -0.94 13.97 16.48
C GLU A 327 -0.69 12.92 15.39
N VAL A 328 -0.43 13.35 14.15
CA VAL A 328 -0.20 12.44 13.03
C VAL A 328 1.22 11.85 13.01
N ALA A 329 2.21 12.54 13.57
CA ALA A 329 3.64 12.21 13.43
C ALA A 329 3.99 10.74 13.73
N PRO A 330 3.48 10.11 14.82
CA PRO A 330 3.76 8.71 15.15
C PRO A 330 3.30 7.71 14.08
N TYR A 331 2.27 8.07 13.29
CA TYR A 331 1.70 7.23 12.25
C TYR A 331 2.40 7.39 10.89
N LEU A 332 3.14 8.48 10.68
CA LEU A 332 3.81 8.76 9.39
C LEU A 332 5.16 8.05 9.24
N SER A 333 5.76 7.57 10.33
CA SER A 333 7.00 6.80 10.27
C SER A 333 6.74 5.34 9.90
N ILE A 334 7.71 4.72 9.21
CA ILE A 334 7.73 3.25 9.03
C ILE A 334 7.82 2.50 10.37
N ASP A 335 8.23 3.18 11.44
CA ASP A 335 8.18 2.67 12.82
C ASP A 335 6.74 2.41 13.31
N TYR A 336 5.71 3.00 12.68
CA TYR A 336 4.32 2.62 12.97
C TYR A 336 4.03 1.15 12.66
N ILE A 337 4.86 0.46 11.87
CA ILE A 337 4.81 -1.01 11.68
C ILE A 337 6.13 -1.69 12.10
N ASP A 338 6.95 -1.02 12.90
CA ASP A 338 8.31 -1.45 13.29
C ASP A 338 9.21 -1.76 12.07
N GLY A 339 8.97 -1.10 10.93
CA GLY A 339 9.41 -1.54 9.61
C GLY A 339 10.92 -1.63 9.41
N LYS A 340 11.71 -0.81 10.13
CA LYS A 340 13.19 -0.90 10.14
C LYS A 340 13.69 -2.30 10.54
N ASN A 341 12.91 -3.02 11.35
CA ASN A 341 13.27 -4.34 11.87
C ASN A 341 12.92 -5.51 10.92
N TRP A 342 12.22 -5.27 9.80
CA TRP A 342 11.75 -6.37 8.95
C TRP A 342 11.55 -6.05 7.45
N LEU A 343 11.37 -4.80 7.04
CA LEU A 343 11.26 -4.44 5.63
C LEU A 343 12.65 -4.32 4.99
N PRO A 344 13.00 -5.10 3.95
CA PRO A 344 14.36 -5.14 3.40
C PRO A 344 14.85 -3.81 2.81
N ALA A 345 13.92 -2.99 2.33
CA ALA A 345 14.20 -1.64 1.83
C ALA A 345 14.52 -0.60 2.94
N TYR A 346 14.26 -0.94 4.21
CA TYR A 346 14.41 -0.04 5.36
C TYR A 346 15.34 -0.59 6.45
N TRP A 347 16.05 -1.70 6.19
CA TRP A 347 17.11 -2.18 7.08
C TRP A 347 18.24 -1.14 7.16
N GLN A 348 18.63 -0.83 8.40
CA GLN A 348 19.72 0.10 8.73
C GLN A 348 21.05 -0.64 8.84
#